data_AF-A0A935KWK0-F1
#
_entry.id   AF-A0A935KWK0-F1
#
_cell.length_a   1.000
_cell.length_b   1.000
_cell.length_c   1.000
_cell.angle_alpha   90.00
_cell.angle_beta   90.00
_cell.angle_gamma   90.00
#
_symmetry.space_group_name_H-M   'P 1'
#
loop_
_entity.id
_entity.type
_entity.pdbx_description
1 polymer ?
#
loop_
_entity_poly.entity_id
_entity_poly.type
_entity_poly.pdbx_seq_one_letter_code
_entity_poly.pdbx_strand_id
1 'polypeptide(L)'
;MIDMNRADQLAECFISAWDDFDKALSANKRRYPSKEFDKMFVSFDAYIIERRGAAHIHRKVGAIVQTAHEYIVCERKKVPQKVHKYSWRMSYMLFDDHDPLEELEDALHD
;
A
#
# COMPACT_ATOMS: atom_id res chain seq x y z
N MET A 1 9.97 -12.10 26.10
CA MET A 1 9.37 -11.85 24.78
C MET A 1 8.58 -10.57 24.92
N ILE A 2 8.89 -9.55 24.13
CA ILE A 2 7.96 -8.42 23.98
C ILE A 2 6.81 -9.00 23.16
N ASP A 3 5.61 -9.05 23.73
CA ASP A 3 4.43 -9.43 22.96
C ASP A 3 4.23 -8.40 21.86
N MET A 4 4.42 -8.84 20.62
CA MET A 4 4.24 -8.03 19.45
C MET A 4 2.74 -7.76 19.29
N ASN A 5 2.35 -6.49 19.39
CA ASN A 5 0.94 -6.13 19.31
C ASN A 5 0.42 -6.33 17.87
N ARG A 6 -0.90 -6.26 17.69
CA ARG A 6 -1.52 -6.53 16.39
C ARG A 6 -1.02 -5.60 15.27
N ALA A 7 -0.78 -4.33 15.58
CA ALA A 7 -0.28 -3.35 14.62
C ALA A 7 1.16 -3.65 14.19
N ASP A 8 2.01 -4.08 15.13
CA ASP A 8 3.39 -4.49 14.83
C ASP A 8 3.40 -5.72 13.89
N GLN A 9 2.55 -6.72 14.15
CA GLN A 9 2.40 -7.90 13.29
C GLN A 9 1.95 -7.53 11.88
N LEU A 10 0.95 -6.65 11.77
CA LEU A 10 0.43 -6.20 10.48
C LEU A 10 1.46 -5.36 9.72
N ALA A 11 2.26 -4.55 10.42
CA ALA A 11 3.36 -3.82 9.82
C ALA A 11 4.41 -4.79 9.24
N GLU A 12 4.79 -5.83 9.97
CA GLU A 12 5.69 -6.87 9.48
C GLU A 12 5.13 -7.61 8.26
N CYS A 13 3.84 -7.94 8.25
CA CYS A 13 3.19 -8.55 7.09
C CYS A 13 3.24 -7.65 5.85
N PHE A 14 2.99 -6.35 6.02
CA PHE A 14 3.09 -5.38 4.93
C PHE A 14 4.52 -5.24 4.42
N ILE A 15 5.50 -5.14 5.32
CA ILE A 15 6.93 -5.05 4.96
C ILE A 15 7.38 -6.28 4.19
N SER A 16 7.00 -7.48 4.64
CA SER A 16 7.32 -8.74 3.96
C SER A 16 6.71 -8.79 2.56
N ALA A 17 5.45 -8.36 2.42
CA ALA A 17 4.77 -8.32 1.12
C ALA A 17 5.40 -7.29 0.16
N TRP A 18 5.92 -6.17 0.68
CA TRP A 18 6.72 -5.23 -0.10
C TRP A 18 8.02 -5.86 -0.60
N ASP A 19 8.77 -6.55 0.26
CA ASP A 19 10.03 -7.19 -0.14
C ASP A 19 9.81 -8.22 -1.25
N ASP A 20 8.69 -8.95 -1.23
CA ASP A 20 8.32 -9.88 -2.31
C ASP A 20 7.95 -9.14 -3.61
N PHE A 21 7.23 -8.02 -3.51
CA PHE A 21 6.91 -7.19 -4.65
C PHE A 21 8.16 -6.56 -5.29
N ASP A 22 9.08 -6.01 -4.49
CA ASP A 22 10.34 -5.41 -4.96
C ASP A 22 11.25 -6.44 -5.65
N LYS A 23 11.35 -7.66 -5.09
CA LYS A 23 12.03 -8.78 -5.74
C LYS A 23 11.39 -9.13 -7.08
N ALA A 24 10.07 -9.17 -7.14
CA ALA A 24 9.35 -9.50 -8.37
C ALA A 24 9.50 -8.42 -9.46
N LEU A 25 9.52 -7.13 -9.06
CA LEU A 25 9.84 -6.01 -9.94
C LEU A 25 11.23 -6.15 -10.55
N SER A 26 12.21 -6.51 -9.71
CA SER A 26 13.60 -6.69 -10.13
C SER A 26 13.80 -7.92 -11.02
N ALA A 27 13.08 -9.01 -10.75
CA ALA A 27 13.21 -10.28 -11.47
C ALA A 27 12.63 -10.24 -12.89
N ASN A 28 11.53 -9.50 -13.14
CA ASN A 28 10.89 -9.48 -14.44
C ASN A 28 10.56 -8.06 -14.95
N LYS A 29 11.55 -7.44 -15.61
CA LYS A 29 11.41 -6.10 -16.20
C LYS A 29 10.39 -6.01 -17.37
N ARG A 30 9.83 -7.13 -17.84
CA ARG A 30 8.87 -7.16 -18.96
C ARG A 30 7.41 -7.19 -18.49
N ARG A 31 7.13 -7.68 -17.28
CA ARG A 31 5.77 -7.86 -16.78
C ARG A 31 5.62 -7.28 -15.37
N TYR A 32 4.57 -6.50 -15.17
CA TYR A 32 4.24 -5.98 -13.85
C TYR A 32 3.78 -7.10 -12.88
N PRO A 33 4.37 -7.20 -11.67
CA PRO A 33 4.05 -8.23 -10.69
C PRO A 33 2.76 -7.90 -9.94
N SER A 34 1.63 -8.04 -10.65
CA SER A 34 0.31 -7.64 -10.16
C SER A 34 -0.15 -8.46 -8.95
N LYS A 35 0.25 -9.73 -8.86
CA LYS A 35 -0.13 -10.61 -7.74
C LYS A 35 0.55 -10.19 -6.44
N GLU A 36 1.83 -9.82 -6.53
CA GLU A 36 2.63 -9.36 -5.42
C GLU A 36 2.15 -7.96 -4.98
N PHE A 37 1.82 -7.10 -5.94
CA PHE A 37 1.18 -5.81 -5.63
C PHE A 37 -0.15 -5.99 -4.89
N ASP A 38 -1.04 -6.87 -5.38
CA ASP A 38 -2.34 -7.10 -4.74
C ASP A 38 -2.16 -7.65 -3.30
N LYS A 39 -1.20 -8.55 -3.07
CA LYS A 39 -0.87 -9.03 -1.73
C LYS A 39 -0.37 -7.90 -0.81
N MET A 40 0.55 -7.08 -1.32
CA MET A 40 1.05 -5.91 -0.60
C MET A 40 -0.08 -4.96 -0.23
N PHE A 41 -0.99 -4.68 -1.17
CA PHE A 41 -2.15 -3.81 -0.94
C PHE A 41 -3.11 -4.37 0.12
N VAL A 42 -3.42 -5.66 0.09
CA VAL A 42 -4.28 -6.30 1.11
C VAL A 42 -3.63 -6.24 2.49
N SER A 43 -2.31 -6.47 2.58
CA SER A 43 -1.58 -6.33 3.85
C SER A 43 -1.58 -4.88 4.36
N PHE A 44 -1.46 -3.91 3.45
CA PHE A 44 -1.57 -2.50 3.81
C PHE A 44 -2.96 -2.14 4.35
N ASP A 45 -4.02 -2.63 3.68
CA ASP A 45 -5.41 -2.34 4.06
C ASP A 45 -5.71 -2.86 5.47
N ALA A 46 -5.28 -4.10 5.77
CA ALA A 46 -5.39 -4.64 7.12
C ALA A 46 -4.62 -3.80 8.16
N TYR A 47 -3.42 -3.34 7.82
CA TYR A 47 -2.62 -2.49 8.70
C TYR A 47 -3.28 -1.13 8.95
N ILE A 48 -3.76 -0.45 7.90
CA ILE A 48 -4.29 0.91 8.04
C ILE A 48 -5.64 0.91 8.77
N ILE A 49 -6.47 -0.12 8.58
CA ILE A 49 -7.70 -0.32 9.36
C ILE A 49 -7.38 -0.43 10.86
N GLU A 50 -6.35 -1.20 11.22
CA GLU A 50 -5.90 -1.32 12.62
C GLU A 50 -5.33 0.00 13.17
N ARG A 51 -4.76 0.85 12.30
CA ARG A 51 -4.20 2.16 12.68
C ARG A 51 -5.19 3.32 12.65
N ARG A 52 -6.44 3.10 12.26
CA ARG A 52 -7.44 4.17 12.16
C ARG A 52 -7.57 4.93 13.49
N GLY A 53 -7.43 6.25 13.44
CA GLY A 53 -7.48 7.12 14.62
C GLY A 53 -6.27 7.04 15.56
N ALA A 54 -5.22 6.31 15.18
CA ALA A 54 -4.02 6.19 15.98
C ALA A 54 -3.04 7.35 15.70
N ALA A 55 -2.45 7.91 16.76
CA ALA A 55 -1.58 9.10 16.66
C ALA A 55 -0.23 8.88 15.94
N HIS A 56 0.13 7.65 15.59
CA HIS A 56 1.42 7.32 14.98
C HIS A 56 1.28 6.19 13.97
N ILE A 57 2.29 6.04 13.12
CA ILE A 57 2.43 4.89 12.22
C ILE A 57 3.86 4.36 12.30
N HIS A 58 4.04 3.11 11.93
CA HIS A 58 5.37 2.55 11.76
C HIS A 58 6.12 3.31 10.66
N ARG A 59 7.25 3.91 11.02
CA ARG A 59 8.07 4.70 10.09
C ARG A 59 8.41 3.94 8.80
N LYS A 60 8.71 2.65 8.92
CA LYS A 60 9.05 1.80 7.77
C LYS A 60 7.85 1.60 6.83
N VAL A 61 6.63 1.50 7.37
CA VAL A 61 5.41 1.45 6.55
C VAL A 61 5.28 2.73 5.73
N GLY A 62 5.40 3.90 6.37
CA GLY A 62 5.28 5.16 5.64
C GLY A 62 6.36 5.36 4.57
N ALA A 63 7.60 5.00 4.87
CA ALA A 63 8.69 5.04 3.89
C ALA A 63 8.43 4.12 2.68
N ILE A 64 7.89 2.92 2.90
CA ILE A 64 7.55 1.98 1.83
C ILE A 64 6.41 2.53 0.97
N VAL A 65 5.33 3.03 1.57
CA VAL A 65 4.20 3.60 0.82
C VAL A 65 4.66 4.74 -0.09
N GLN A 66 5.49 5.65 0.45
CA GLN A 66 6.07 6.74 -0.32
C GLN A 66 6.91 6.21 -1.50
N THR A 67 7.82 5.26 -1.23
CA THR A 67 8.68 4.65 -2.26
C THR A 67 7.85 3.96 -3.35
N ALA A 68 6.82 3.21 -2.95
CA ALA A 68 5.92 2.52 -3.87
C ALA A 68 5.16 3.51 -4.76
N HIS A 69 4.63 4.58 -4.17
CA HIS A 69 3.92 5.62 -4.90
C HIS A 69 4.83 6.33 -5.92
N GLU A 70 6.02 6.75 -5.50
CA GLU A 70 7.00 7.41 -6.38
C GLU A 70 7.40 6.52 -7.57
N TYR A 71 7.67 5.24 -7.32
CA TYR A 71 7.95 4.27 -8.37
C TYR A 71 6.80 4.18 -9.38
N ILE A 72 5.57 4.02 -8.89
CA ILE A 72 4.37 3.86 -9.72
C ILE A 72 4.09 5.12 -10.55
N VAL A 73 4.26 6.31 -9.98
CA VAL A 73 4.06 7.59 -10.70
C VAL A 73 5.11 7.82 -11.79
N CYS A 74 6.36 7.40 -11.54
CA CYS A 74 7.45 7.54 -12.49
C CYS A 74 7.38 6.50 -13.63
N GLU A 75 7.02 5.25 -13.33
CA GLU A 75 7.02 4.15 -14.31
C GLU A 75 5.68 4.04 -15.07
N ARG A 76 5.45 4.92 -16.04
CA ARG A 76 4.13 5.01 -16.73
C ARG A 76 3.84 3.94 -17.78
N LYS A 77 4.84 3.22 -18.30
CA LYS A 77 4.65 2.38 -19.51
C LYS A 77 4.21 0.94 -19.24
N LYS A 78 4.24 0.48 -17.99
CA LYS A 78 4.00 -0.95 -17.65
C LYS A 78 3.11 -1.16 -16.44
N VAL A 79 2.68 -0.10 -15.78
CA VAL A 79 1.86 -0.18 -14.58
C VAL A 79 0.38 -0.21 -14.96
N PRO A 80 -0.38 -1.24 -14.55
CA PRO A 80 -1.82 -1.28 -14.79
C PRO A 80 -2.54 -0.09 -14.13
N GLN A 81 -3.60 0.43 -14.75
CA GLN A 81 -4.34 1.59 -14.23
C GLN A 81 -4.86 1.40 -12.80
N LYS A 82 -5.33 0.18 -12.47
CA LYS A 82 -5.74 -0.22 -11.10
C LYS A 82 -4.66 0.08 -10.05
N VAL A 83 -3.40 -0.14 -10.41
CA VAL A 83 -2.26 0.05 -9.50
C VAL A 83 -2.05 1.53 -9.20
N HIS A 84 -2.20 2.41 -10.19
CA HIS A 84 -2.16 3.86 -9.94
C HIS A 84 -3.23 4.27 -8.94
N LYS A 85 -4.49 3.84 -9.15
CA LYS A 85 -5.61 4.11 -8.23
C LYS A 85 -5.30 3.66 -6.80
N TYR A 86 -4.77 2.46 -6.64
CA TYR A 86 -4.49 1.88 -5.32
C TYR A 86 -3.26 2.49 -4.65
N SER A 87 -2.23 2.85 -5.40
CA SER A 87 -1.06 3.57 -4.86
C SER A 87 -1.41 4.97 -4.36
N TRP A 88 -2.37 5.62 -5.03
CA TRP A 88 -2.94 6.89 -4.57
C TRP A 88 -3.70 6.69 -3.26
N ARG A 89 -4.65 5.75 -3.22
CA ARG A 89 -5.38 5.41 -2.00
C ARG A 89 -4.45 5.14 -0.81
N MET A 90 -3.42 4.30 -1.00
CA MET A 90 -2.44 4.01 0.06
C MET A 90 -1.78 5.27 0.61
N SER A 91 -1.47 6.24 -0.26
CA SER A 91 -0.83 7.49 0.16
C SER A 91 -1.82 8.38 0.93
N TYR A 92 -3.07 8.51 0.48
CA TYR A 92 -4.09 9.31 1.18
C TYR A 92 -4.43 8.74 2.55
N MET A 93 -4.73 7.44 2.62
CA MET A 93 -5.13 6.80 3.87
C MET A 93 -4.00 6.83 4.91
N LEU A 94 -2.74 6.86 4.50
CA LEU A 94 -1.60 6.94 5.41
C LEU A 94 -1.53 8.28 6.16
N PHE A 95 -1.99 9.37 5.55
CA PHE A 95 -1.80 10.73 6.08
C PHE A 95 -3.06 11.39 6.63
N ASP A 96 -4.25 10.97 6.19
CA ASP A 96 -5.49 11.67 6.51
C ASP A 96 -6.62 10.76 7.02
N ASP A 97 -6.36 9.46 7.18
CA ASP A 97 -7.40 8.43 7.41
C ASP A 97 -8.57 8.49 6.39
N HIS A 98 -8.38 9.26 5.30
CA HIS A 98 -9.34 9.49 4.23
C HIS A 98 -9.18 8.42 3.16
N ASP A 99 -10.27 7.73 2.82
CA ASP A 99 -10.31 6.82 1.68
C ASP A 99 -10.85 7.57 0.45
N PRO A 100 -9.98 8.00 -0.48
CA PRO A 100 -10.41 8.73 -1.68
C PRO A 100 -11.26 7.87 -2.63
N LEU A 101 -11.32 6.54 -2.43
CA LEU A 101 -12.14 5.68 -3.28
C LEU A 101 -13.58 5.60 -2.82
N GLU A 102 -13.83 5.72 -1.51
CA GLU A 102 -15.18 5.80 -0.96
C GLU A 102 -15.91 7.02 -1.53
N GLU A 103 -15.25 8.19 -1.51
CA GLU A 103 -15.78 9.44 -2.08
C GLU A 103 -16.05 9.35 -3.60
N LEU A 104 -15.17 8.66 -4.34
CA LEU A 104 -15.35 8.46 -5.79
C LEU A 104 -16.51 7.51 -6.12
N GLU A 105 -16.80 6.54 -5.25
CA GLU A 105 -17.95 5.65 -5.39
C GLU A 105 -19.24 6.39 -5.05
N ASP A 106 -19.24 7.21 -3.99
CA ASP A 106 -20.37 8.07 -3.61
C ASP A 106 -20.72 9.07 -4.71
N ALA A 107 -19.71 9.73 -5.31
CA ALA A 107 -19.92 10.71 -6.39
C ALA A 107 -20.43 10.12 -7.72
N LEU A 108 -20.41 8.79 -7.89
CA LEU A 108 -20.99 8.11 -9.05
C LEU A 108 -22.44 7.67 -8.81
N HIS A 109 -22.94 7.81 -7.58
CA HIS A 109 -24.27 7.43 -7.16
C HIS A 109 -25.20 8.62 -6.85
N ASP A 110 -24.69 9.85 -6.96
CA ASP A 110 -25.44 11.13 -6.97
C ASP A 110 -25.71 11.65 -8.40
#